data_AF-A0A453RLW4-F1
#
_entry.id   AF-A0A453RLW4-F1
#
_cell.length_a   1.000
_cell.length_b   1.000
_cell.length_c   1.000
_cell.angle_alpha   90.00
_cell.angle_beta   90.00
_cell.angle_gamma   90.00
#
_symmetry.space_group_name_H-M   'P 1'
#
loop_
_entity.id
_entity.type
_entity.pdbx_description
1 polymer ?
#
loop_
_entity_poly.entity_id
_entity_poly.type
_entity_poly.pdbx_seq_one_letter_code
_entity_poly.pdbx_strand_id
1 'polypeptide(L)'
;MDTLGALALATEPPTDNLMKRQPVGRREPLVTNIMWRNLFVQAIYQIAILLIFNFSGKKILRLQNESPDNAEKMKNTFIFNTFVFCQIFNEFNARKPEERNVFKGVTKNHLFMGIVCVTTVFQILIVEFLGKFFKIVRLNWSLWLVSVAIGVVSWPLAYLGKFIPVPVRPLQAYFKPCWKSSRRDEEEGRQG
;
A
#
# COMPACT_ATOMS: atom_id res chain seq x y z
N MET A 1 -1.47 -11.08 1.44
CA MET A 1 -2.40 -9.93 1.59
C MET A 1 -2.67 -9.30 0.22
N ASP A 2 -1.62 -8.99 -0.54
CA ASP A 2 -1.75 -8.26 -1.82
C ASP A 2 -2.45 -9.04 -2.94
N THR A 3 -2.40 -10.38 -2.92
CA THR A 3 -3.11 -11.22 -3.92
C THR A 3 -4.62 -11.04 -3.88
N LEU A 4 -5.20 -10.94 -2.67
CA LEU A 4 -6.63 -10.77 -2.49
C LEU A 4 -7.07 -9.36 -2.87
N GLY A 5 -6.29 -8.35 -2.50
CA GLY A 5 -6.56 -6.97 -2.91
C GLY A 5 -6.40 -6.73 -4.41
N ALA A 6 -5.41 -7.37 -5.06
CA ALA A 6 -5.28 -7.35 -6.51
C ALA A 6 -6.50 -7.97 -7.21
N LEU A 7 -7.03 -9.07 -6.66
CA LEU A 7 -8.25 -9.70 -7.15
C LEU A 7 -9.49 -8.80 -6.93
N ALA A 8 -9.56 -8.09 -5.80
CA ALA A 8 -10.62 -7.11 -5.53
C ALA A 8 -10.65 -5.99 -6.57
N LEU A 9 -9.49 -5.41 -6.85
CA LEU A 9 -9.33 -4.34 -7.83
C LEU A 9 -9.63 -4.82 -9.25
N ALA A 10 -9.31 -6.08 -9.57
CA ALA A 10 -9.59 -6.67 -10.87
C ALA A 10 -11.08 -7.01 -11.09
N THR A 11 -11.87 -7.13 -10.02
CA THR A 11 -13.29 -7.55 -10.07
C THR A 11 -14.27 -6.41 -9.86
N GLU A 12 -13.80 -5.16 -9.82
CA GLU A 12 -14.69 -4.01 -9.68
C GLU A 12 -15.61 -3.86 -10.91
N PRO A 13 -16.93 -3.70 -10.71
CA PRO A 13 -17.87 -3.52 -11.82
C PRO A 13 -17.58 -2.21 -12.57
N PRO A 14 -17.78 -2.17 -13.90
CA PRO A 14 -17.47 -1.00 -14.71
C PRO A 14 -18.27 0.23 -14.21
N THR A 15 -17.58 1.35 -14.01
CA THR A 15 -18.21 2.60 -13.58
C THR A 15 -18.66 3.40 -14.79
N ASP A 16 -19.88 3.98 -14.80
CA ASP A 16 -20.44 4.75 -15.92
C ASP A 16 -19.57 5.95 -16.38
N ASN A 17 -18.70 6.44 -15.50
CA ASN A 17 -17.71 7.47 -15.85
C ASN A 17 -16.64 6.99 -16.84
N LEU A 18 -16.45 5.67 -17.02
CA LEU A 18 -15.55 5.10 -18.02
C LEU A 18 -16.01 5.45 -19.44
N MET A 19 -17.32 5.57 -19.68
CA MET A 19 -17.87 5.92 -20.99
C MET A 19 -17.67 7.40 -21.36
N LYS A 20 -17.35 8.26 -20.39
CA LYS A 20 -17.07 9.69 -20.61
C LYS A 20 -15.58 9.99 -20.78
N ARG A 21 -14.72 9.01 -20.54
CA ARG A 21 -13.26 9.15 -20.65
C ARG A 21 -12.85 8.87 -22.09
N GLN A 22 -11.94 9.69 -22.62
CA GLN A 22 -11.37 9.45 -23.94
C GLN A 22 -10.65 8.09 -23.96
N PRO A 23 -10.70 7.34 -25.08
CA PRO A 23 -10.08 6.01 -25.17
C PRO A 23 -8.57 6.10 -24.95
N VAL A 24 -8.05 5.23 -24.09
CA VAL A 24 -6.61 5.14 -23.80
C VAL A 24 -5.86 4.71 -25.06
N GLY A 25 -4.83 5.47 -25.44
CA GLY A 25 -3.99 5.15 -26.60
C GLY A 25 -3.14 3.89 -26.37
N ARG A 26 -2.90 3.10 -27.43
CA ARG A 26 -2.07 1.88 -27.42
C ARG A 26 -0.63 2.08 -26.90
N ARG A 27 -0.18 3.33 -26.77
CA ARG A 27 1.16 3.75 -26.31
C ARG A 27 1.14 4.48 -24.96
N GLU A 28 -0.01 4.59 -24.29
CA GLU A 28 -0.08 5.20 -22.97
C GLU A 28 0.48 4.26 -21.89
N PRO A 29 1.24 4.79 -20.92
CA PRO A 29 1.80 3.98 -19.85
C PRO A 29 0.68 3.42 -18.95
N LEU A 30 0.70 2.10 -18.71
CA LEU A 30 -0.28 1.40 -17.87
C LEU A 30 -0.30 1.92 -16.41
N VAL A 31 0.82 2.48 -15.95
CA VAL A 31 0.94 3.14 -14.64
C VAL A 31 1.04 4.66 -14.87
N THR A 32 0.00 5.38 -14.49
CA THR A 32 -0.02 6.85 -14.60
C THR A 32 0.92 7.50 -13.59
N ASN A 33 1.36 8.73 -13.86
CA ASN A 33 2.18 9.49 -12.91
C ASN A 33 1.47 9.72 -11.57
N ILE A 34 0.14 9.79 -11.60
CA ILE A 34 -0.70 9.94 -10.40
C ILE A 34 -0.60 8.67 -9.55
N MET A 35 -0.63 7.48 -10.16
CA MET A 35 -0.42 6.21 -9.47
C MET A 35 1.00 6.11 -8.89
N TRP A 36 2.02 6.52 -9.65
CA TRP A 36 3.41 6.54 -9.16
C TRP A 36 3.60 7.44 -7.93
N ARG A 37 3.04 8.65 -7.94
CA ARG A 37 3.10 9.54 -6.77
C ARG A 37 2.45 8.87 -5.56
N ASN A 38 1.24 8.34 -5.72
CA ASN A 38 0.53 7.71 -4.61
C ASN A 38 1.31 6.50 -4.08
N LEU A 39 1.88 5.67 -4.97
CA LEU A 39 2.73 4.54 -4.61
C LEU A 39 3.99 4.98 -3.85
N PHE A 40 4.70 6.02 -4.32
CA PHE A 40 5.90 6.52 -3.65
C PHE A 40 5.61 7.09 -2.27
N VAL A 41 4.56 7.92 -2.13
CA VAL A 41 4.16 8.48 -0.84
C VAL A 41 3.80 7.37 0.14
N GLN A 42 3.02 6.38 -0.31
CA GLN A 42 2.62 5.23 0.49
C GLN A 42 3.84 4.38 0.90
N ALA A 43 4.77 4.11 -0.02
CA ALA A 43 5.97 3.33 0.23
C ALA A 43 6.92 4.03 1.22
N ILE A 44 7.18 5.32 1.02
CA ILE A 44 8.00 6.13 1.94
C ILE A 44 7.38 6.14 3.33
N TYR A 45 6.07 6.33 3.44
CA TYR A 45 5.37 6.28 4.71
C TYR A 45 5.49 4.93 5.41
N GLN A 46 5.24 3.83 4.69
CA GLN A 46 5.37 2.48 5.25
C GLN A 46 6.80 2.21 5.73
N ILE A 47 7.82 2.57 4.93
CA ILE A 47 9.23 2.43 5.31
C ILE A 47 9.55 3.27 6.55
N ALA A 48 9.12 4.53 6.60
CA ALA A 48 9.36 5.42 7.73
C ALA A 48 8.72 4.87 9.02
N ILE A 49 7.47 4.43 8.97
CA ILE A 49 6.78 3.82 10.10
C ILE A 49 7.48 2.56 10.56
N LEU A 50 7.81 1.65 9.64
CA LEU A 50 8.49 0.41 9.98
C LEU A 50 9.84 0.68 10.65
N LEU A 51 10.61 1.64 10.15
CA LEU A 51 11.88 2.05 10.76
C LEU A 51 11.68 2.67 12.14
N ILE A 52 10.73 3.59 12.29
CA ILE A 52 10.41 4.21 13.59
C ILE A 52 10.02 3.14 14.62
N PHE A 53 9.16 2.19 14.27
CA PHE A 53 8.77 1.12 15.20
C PHE A 53 9.87 0.08 15.38
N ASN A 54 10.73 -0.17 14.40
CA ASN A 54 11.84 -1.11 14.57
C ASN A 54 12.85 -0.58 15.60
N PHE A 55 13.23 0.70 15.49
CA PHE A 55 14.19 1.37 16.38
C PHE A 55 13.58 1.85 17.70
N SER A 56 12.42 2.51 17.65
CA SER A 56 11.79 3.14 18.82
C SER A 56 10.63 2.33 19.41
N GLY A 57 10.28 1.18 18.84
CA GLY A 57 9.15 0.35 19.29
C GLY A 57 9.23 -0.04 20.76
N LYS A 58 10.42 -0.37 21.28
CA LYS A 58 10.59 -0.74 22.70
C LYS A 58 10.25 0.42 23.65
N LYS A 59 10.58 1.67 23.27
CA LYS A 59 10.28 2.88 24.05
C LYS A 59 8.82 3.30 23.89
N ILE A 60 8.30 3.27 22.67
CA ILE A 60 6.94 3.74 22.35
C ILE A 60 5.86 2.81 22.93
N LEU A 61 6.14 1.50 22.98
CA LEU A 61 5.22 0.49 23.53
C LEU A 61 5.37 0.30 25.04
N ARG A 62 6.24 1.10 25.70
CA ARG A 62 6.52 1.04 27.16
C ARG A 62 6.81 -0.39 27.68
N LEU A 63 7.50 -1.21 26.90
CA LEU A 63 7.80 -2.61 27.23
C LEU A 63 9.01 -2.76 28.20
N GLN A 64 9.33 -1.74 29.00
CA GLN A 64 10.52 -1.73 29.87
C GLN A 64 10.44 -2.70 31.05
N ASN A 65 9.25 -3.18 31.40
CA ASN A 65 9.03 -4.08 32.55
C ASN A 65 8.93 -5.57 32.15
N GLU A 66 9.05 -5.90 30.87
CA GLU A 66 8.89 -7.26 30.34
C GLU A 66 10.25 -7.90 29.99
N SER A 67 10.33 -9.23 30.04
CA SER A 67 11.52 -9.98 29.63
C SER A 67 11.95 -9.60 28.20
N PRO A 68 13.25 -9.42 27.92
CA PRO A 68 13.75 -8.94 26.62
C PRO A 68 13.25 -9.78 25.43
N ASP A 69 13.11 -11.09 25.62
CA ASP A 69 12.61 -12.02 24.59
C ASP A 69 11.13 -11.79 24.26
N ASN A 70 10.31 -11.47 25.27
CA ASN A 70 8.89 -11.17 25.08
C ASN A 70 8.69 -9.79 24.47
N ALA A 71 9.49 -8.81 24.91
CA ALA A 71 9.45 -7.45 24.37
C ALA A 71 9.77 -7.44 22.85
N GLU A 72 10.72 -8.26 22.40
CA GLU A 72 11.05 -8.37 20.97
C GLU A 72 9.93 -9.04 20.16
N LYS A 73 9.34 -10.13 20.65
CA LYS A 73 8.21 -10.78 19.99
C LYS A 73 6.98 -9.86 19.92
N MET A 74 6.70 -9.10 20.99
CA MET A 74 5.62 -8.12 21.01
C MET A 74 5.87 -6.99 20.01
N LYS A 75 7.10 -6.46 19.94
CA LYS A 75 7.50 -5.47 18.95
C LYS A 75 7.27 -5.98 17.53
N ASN A 76 7.77 -7.17 17.20
CA ASN A 76 7.68 -7.73 15.86
C ASN A 76 6.22 -8.02 15.47
N THR A 77 5.42 -8.52 16.41
CA THR A 77 3.97 -8.71 16.20
C THR A 77 3.28 -7.38 15.94
N PHE A 78 3.55 -6.36 16.75
CA PHE A 78 2.95 -5.05 16.60
C PHE A 78 3.31 -4.40 15.26
N ILE A 79 4.58 -4.53 14.84
CA ILE A 79 5.06 -4.07 13.52
C ILE A 79 4.30 -4.78 12.41
N PHE A 80 4.18 -6.11 12.47
CA PHE A 80 3.42 -6.89 11.49
C PHE A 80 1.94 -6.48 11.45
N ASN A 81 1.30 -6.31 12.61
CA ASN A 81 -0.10 -5.93 12.69
C ASN A 81 -0.35 -4.55 12.09
N THR A 82 0.50 -3.57 12.45
CA THR A 82 0.44 -2.21 11.91
C THR A 82 0.67 -2.21 10.40
N PHE A 83 1.62 -3.01 9.91
CA PHE A 83 1.89 -3.15 8.49
C PHE A 83 0.66 -3.68 7.73
N VAL A 84 0.00 -4.72 8.24
CA VAL A 84 -1.21 -5.26 7.63
C VAL A 84 -2.31 -4.21 7.55
N PHE A 85 -2.58 -3.51 8.64
CA PHE A 85 -3.57 -2.43 8.62
C PHE A 85 -3.20 -1.35 7.59
N CYS A 86 -1.95 -0.90 7.54
CA CYS A 86 -1.47 0.05 6.53
C CYS A 86 -1.67 -0.45 5.08
N GLN A 87 -1.62 -1.75 4.82
CA GLN A 87 -1.89 -2.31 3.50
C GLN A 87 -3.38 -2.40 3.18
N ILE A 88 -4.22 -2.74 4.16
CA ILE A 88 -5.68 -2.65 4.00
C ILE A 88 -6.03 -1.22 3.60
N PHE A 89 -5.52 -0.20 4.30
CA PHE A 89 -5.76 1.21 3.95
C PHE A 89 -5.15 1.61 2.59
N ASN A 90 -4.01 1.04 2.21
CA ASN A 90 -3.44 1.20 0.85
C ASN A 90 -4.41 0.72 -0.22
N GLU A 91 -5.06 -0.42 -0.02
CA GLU A 91 -5.99 -1.01 -0.97
C GLU A 91 -7.17 -0.07 -1.25
N PHE A 92 -7.71 0.58 -0.21
CA PHE A 92 -8.72 1.63 -0.35
C PHE A 92 -8.21 2.81 -1.19
N ASN A 93 -6.95 3.23 -1.01
CA ASN A 93 -6.37 4.34 -1.76
C ASN A 93 -6.07 3.97 -3.23
N ALA A 94 -5.66 2.73 -3.47
CA ALA A 94 -5.32 2.20 -4.79
C ALA A 94 -6.55 2.00 -5.68
N ARG A 95 -7.74 1.80 -5.09
CA ARG A 95 -9.00 1.63 -5.80
C ARG A 95 -9.37 2.81 -6.71
N LYS A 96 -9.19 4.04 -6.22
CA LYS A 96 -9.48 5.27 -6.99
C LYS A 96 -8.31 6.24 -6.89
N PRO A 97 -7.25 6.07 -7.71
CA PRO A 97 -6.05 6.87 -7.60
C PRO A 97 -6.25 8.33 -8.04
N GLU A 98 -7.20 8.58 -8.95
CA GLU A 98 -7.50 9.91 -9.52
C GLU A 98 -8.56 10.71 -8.72
N GLU A 99 -9.50 10.05 -8.02
CA GLU A 99 -10.55 10.74 -7.27
C GLU A 99 -10.08 11.18 -5.88
N ARG A 100 -10.48 12.39 -5.44
CA ARG A 100 -10.17 12.92 -4.10
C ARG A 100 -10.98 12.22 -2.99
N ASN A 101 -12.14 11.64 -3.31
CA ASN A 101 -13.02 10.96 -2.36
C ASN A 101 -12.92 9.43 -2.52
N VAL A 102 -11.92 8.83 -1.86
CA VAL A 102 -11.75 7.36 -1.80
C VAL A 102 -12.95 6.63 -1.18
N PHE A 103 -13.79 7.33 -0.41
CA PHE A 103 -15.01 6.77 0.19
C PHE A 103 -16.22 6.75 -0.76
N LYS A 104 -16.19 7.48 -1.87
CA LYS A 104 -17.37 7.62 -2.74
C LYS A 104 -17.58 6.35 -3.57
N GLY A 105 -18.56 5.54 -3.18
CA GLY A 105 -18.89 4.27 -3.80
C GLY A 105 -18.21 3.04 -3.17
N VAL A 106 -17.54 3.21 -2.02
CA VAL A 106 -16.93 2.09 -1.28
C VAL A 106 -17.96 1.06 -0.86
N THR A 107 -19.02 1.51 -0.21
CA THR A 107 -20.12 0.68 0.30
C THR A 107 -21.04 0.15 -0.80
N LYS A 108 -20.98 0.70 -2.02
CA LYS A 108 -21.78 0.23 -3.16
C LYS A 108 -21.15 -1.02 -3.83
N ASN A 109 -19.85 -1.26 -3.65
CA ASN A 109 -19.18 -2.45 -4.17
C ASN A 109 -19.06 -3.52 -3.08
N HIS A 110 -20.02 -4.44 -3.04
CA HIS A 110 -20.05 -5.54 -2.07
C HIS A 110 -18.85 -6.48 -2.18
N LEU A 111 -18.23 -6.64 -3.36
CA LEU A 111 -17.02 -7.46 -3.53
C LEU A 111 -15.81 -6.86 -2.81
N PHE A 112 -15.57 -5.56 -3.00
CA PHE A 112 -14.50 -4.84 -2.32
C PHE A 112 -14.69 -4.86 -0.79
N MET A 113 -15.93 -4.64 -0.32
CA MET A 113 -16.23 -4.71 1.10
C MET A 113 -16.13 -6.15 1.64
N GLY A 114 -16.46 -7.16 0.83
CA GLY A 114 -16.25 -8.56 1.16
C GLY A 114 -14.77 -8.89 1.36
N ILE A 115 -13.89 -8.43 0.47
CA ILE A 115 -12.44 -8.70 0.55
C ILE A 115 -11.79 -7.95 1.72
N VAL A 116 -12.16 -6.70 1.98
CA VAL A 116 -11.69 -5.98 3.18
C VAL A 116 -12.16 -6.68 4.46
N CYS A 117 -13.41 -7.14 4.49
CA CYS A 117 -13.94 -7.88 5.63
C CYS A 117 -13.16 -9.19 5.84
N VAL A 118 -12.99 -9.99 4.78
CA VAL A 118 -12.25 -11.26 4.82
C VAL A 118 -10.80 -11.04 5.26
N THR A 119 -10.11 -10.05 4.71
CA THR A 119 -8.71 -9.74 5.08
C THR A 119 -8.59 -9.27 6.53
N THR A 120 -9.55 -8.47 7.03
CA THR A 120 -9.58 -8.05 8.43
C THR A 120 -9.85 -9.21 9.37
N VAL A 121 -10.81 -10.09 9.05
CA VAL A 121 -11.08 -11.31 9.84
C VAL A 121 -9.87 -12.23 9.84
N PHE A 122 -9.26 -12.45 8.67
CA PHE A 122 -8.07 -13.27 8.55
C PHE A 122 -6.91 -12.68 9.36
N GLN A 123 -6.77 -11.36 9.39
CA GLN A 123 -5.77 -10.69 10.22
C GLN A 123 -6.01 -10.92 11.71
N ILE A 124 -7.26 -10.82 12.18
CA ILE A 124 -7.62 -11.12 13.57
C ILE A 124 -7.27 -12.58 13.89
N LEU A 125 -7.61 -13.52 13.02
CA LEU A 125 -7.27 -14.93 13.19
C LEU A 125 -5.75 -15.17 13.25
N ILE A 126 -4.97 -14.47 12.41
CA ILE A 126 -3.51 -14.60 12.44
C ILE A 126 -2.94 -14.13 13.79
N VAL A 127 -3.36 -12.95 14.25
CA VAL A 127 -2.81 -12.37 15.49
C VAL A 127 -3.28 -13.14 16.73
N GLU A 128 -4.50 -13.68 16.73
CA GLU A 128 -5.07 -14.39 17.88
C GLU A 128 -4.69 -15.89 17.92
N PHE A 129 -4.71 -16.58 16.79
CA PHE A 129 -4.59 -18.04 16.73
C PHE A 129 -3.27 -18.55 16.13
N LEU A 130 -2.63 -17.79 15.23
CA LEU A 130 -1.37 -18.20 14.60
C LEU A 130 -0.11 -17.83 15.41
N GLY A 131 -0.30 -17.39 16.66
CA GLY A 131 0.77 -17.10 17.62
C GLY A 131 1.83 -18.21 17.73
N LYS A 132 1.38 -19.47 17.80
CA LYS A 132 2.26 -20.64 17.95
C LYS A 132 3.11 -20.94 16.72
N PHE A 133 2.61 -20.67 15.51
CA PHE A 133 3.32 -20.98 14.26
C PHE A 133 4.29 -19.88 13.85
N PHE A 134 3.92 -18.61 14.06
CA PHE A 134 4.72 -17.46 13.63
C PHE A 134 5.53 -16.83 14.77
N LYS A 135 5.59 -17.47 15.96
CA LYS A 135 6.19 -16.91 17.19
C LYS A 135 5.62 -15.53 17.54
N ILE A 136 4.35 -15.34 17.22
CA ILE A 136 3.59 -14.12 17.46
C ILE A 136 2.97 -14.20 18.87
N VAL A 137 2.94 -13.08 19.58
CA VAL A 137 2.32 -12.95 20.91
C VAL A 137 1.00 -12.21 20.78
N ARG A 138 -0.01 -12.66 21.53
CA ARG A 138 -1.34 -12.00 21.55
C ARG A 138 -1.15 -10.56 22.00
N LEU A 139 -1.61 -9.63 21.18
CA LEU A 139 -1.51 -8.21 21.46
C LEU A 139 -2.59 -7.80 22.46
N ASN A 140 -2.23 -6.93 23.41
CA ASN A 140 -3.23 -6.32 24.27
C ASN A 140 -4.19 -5.46 23.43
N TRP A 141 -5.45 -5.35 23.84
CA TRP A 141 -6.49 -4.60 23.12
C TRP A 141 -6.10 -3.13 22.89
N SER A 142 -5.38 -2.53 23.84
CA SER A 142 -4.83 -1.17 23.70
C SER A 142 -3.81 -1.06 22.57
N LEU A 143 -2.87 -2.00 22.46
CA LEU A 143 -1.88 -2.05 21.37
C LEU A 143 -2.55 -2.33 20.02
N TRP A 144 -3.60 -3.14 20.02
CA TRP A 144 -4.38 -3.41 18.83
C TRP A 144 -5.05 -2.12 18.31
N LEU A 145 -5.74 -1.38 19.19
CA LEU A 145 -6.32 -0.08 18.85
C LEU A 145 -5.28 0.93 18.35
N VAL A 146 -4.11 0.99 18.98
CA VAL A 146 -3.02 1.87 18.54
C VAL A 146 -2.54 1.49 17.13
N SER A 147 -2.38 0.20 16.84
CA SER A 147 -1.98 -0.26 15.50
C SER A 147 -3.03 0.06 14.42
N VAL A 148 -4.32 -0.05 14.75
CA VAL A 148 -5.42 0.36 13.87
C VAL A 148 -5.40 1.87 13.66
N ALA A 149 -5.24 2.66 14.74
CA ALA A 149 -5.19 4.11 14.66
C ALA A 149 -4.03 4.61 13.77
N ILE A 150 -2.85 3.99 13.88
CA ILE A 150 -1.71 4.28 12.99
C ILE A 150 -2.06 3.95 11.54
N GLY A 151 -2.70 2.81 11.30
CA GLY A 151 -3.21 2.47 9.98
C GLY A 151 -4.18 3.54 9.45
N VAL A 152 -5.13 4.02 10.27
CA VAL A 152 -6.08 5.06 9.89
C VAL A 152 -5.38 6.37 9.53
N VAL A 153 -4.27 6.72 10.20
CA VAL A 153 -3.45 7.91 9.87
C VAL A 153 -2.88 7.86 8.43
N SER A 154 -2.78 6.67 7.83
CA SER A 154 -2.35 6.53 6.44
C SER A 154 -3.36 7.14 5.43
N TRP A 155 -4.65 7.23 5.77
CA TRP A 155 -5.68 7.86 4.93
C TRP A 155 -5.52 9.38 4.78
N PRO A 156 -5.46 10.18 5.87
CA PRO A 156 -5.23 11.61 5.75
C PRO A 156 -3.86 11.91 5.15
N LEU A 157 -2.84 11.06 5.38
CA LEU A 157 -1.55 11.22 4.74
C LEU A 157 -1.61 10.96 3.22
N ALA A 158 -2.32 9.92 2.78
CA ALA A 158 -2.53 9.67 1.35
C ALA A 158 -3.35 10.80 0.70
N TYR A 159 -4.31 11.37 1.42
CA TYR A 159 -5.03 12.58 1.01
C TYR A 159 -4.09 13.79 0.90
N LEU A 160 -3.20 14.00 1.87
CA LEU A 160 -2.17 15.06 1.86
C LEU A 160 -1.16 14.87 0.72
N GLY A 161 -0.74 13.64 0.45
CA GLY A 161 0.14 13.31 -0.68
C GLY A 161 -0.46 13.66 -2.05
N LYS A 162 -1.80 13.72 -2.16
CA LYS A 162 -2.48 14.17 -3.38
C LYS A 162 -2.32 15.67 -3.67
N PHE A 163 -1.88 16.49 -2.70
CA PHE A 163 -1.57 17.90 -2.90
C PHE A 163 -0.19 18.14 -3.55
N ILE A 164 0.68 17.14 -3.56
CA ILE A 164 1.99 17.25 -4.21
C ILE A 164 1.75 17.28 -5.73
N PRO A 165 2.11 18.39 -6.43
CA PRO A 165 1.92 18.51 -7.87
C PRO A 165 2.80 17.49 -8.59
N VAL A 166 2.21 16.81 -9.58
CA VAL A 166 2.88 15.72 -10.30
C VAL A 166 3.53 16.27 -11.57
N PRO A 167 4.78 15.90 -11.88
CA PRO A 167 5.38 16.25 -13.16
C PRO A 167 4.56 15.67 -14.33
N VAL A 168 4.36 16.48 -15.37
CA VAL A 168 3.55 16.16 -16.57
C VAL A 168 4.18 15.03 -17.41
N ARG A 169 5.48 14.75 -17.23
CA ARG A 169 6.21 13.72 -17.99
C ARG A 169 6.10 12.35 -17.33
N PRO A 170 5.78 11.27 -18.08
CA PRO A 170 5.74 9.92 -17.52
C PRO A 170 7.07 9.57 -16.85
N LEU A 171 7.06 9.22 -15.56
CA LEU A 171 8.31 8.90 -14.83
C LEU A 171 9.09 7.75 -15.50
N GLN A 172 8.40 6.85 -16.19
CA GLN A 172 8.99 5.78 -17.00
C GLN A 172 9.89 6.32 -18.14
N ALA A 173 9.68 7.55 -18.62
CA ALA A 173 10.53 8.18 -19.63
C ALA A 173 11.88 8.65 -19.05
N TYR A 174 11.94 8.95 -17.75
CA TYR A 174 13.20 9.26 -17.06
C TYR A 174 14.06 7.99 -16.81
N PHE A 175 13.41 6.85 -16.62
CA PHE A 175 14.08 5.55 -16.39
C PHE A 175 14.39 4.77 -17.67
N LYS A 176 14.21 5.36 -18.87
CA LYS A 176 14.65 4.70 -20.10
C LYS A 176 16.16 4.45 -19.99
N PRO A 177 16.63 3.19 -20.03
CA PRO A 177 18.06 2.92 -20.07
C PRO A 177 18.63 3.57 -21.33
N CYS A 178 19.70 4.35 -21.18
CA CYS A 178 20.43 4.95 -22.30
C CYS A 178 20.94 3.89 -23.30
N TRP A 179 20.92 2.61 -22.91
CA TRP A 179 21.38 1.47 -23.68
C TRP A 179 20.61 1.21 -24.99
N LYS A 180 19.40 1.78 -25.17
CA LYS A 180 18.62 1.60 -26.40
C LYS A 180 19.00 2.59 -27.53
N SER A 181 19.92 3.53 -27.29
CA SER A 181 20.48 4.37 -28.36
C SER A 181 21.53 3.59 -29.16
N SER A 182 22.42 2.87 -28.46
CA SER A 182 23.59 2.22 -29.07
C SER A 182 23.26 1.09 -30.06
N ARG A 183 22.07 0.47 -30.00
CA ARG A 183 21.68 -0.59 -30.96
C ARG A 183 21.08 -0.07 -32.27
N ARG A 184 20.62 1.19 -32.34
CA ARG A 184 20.12 1.75 -33.60
C ARG A 184 21.26 2.23 -34.49
N ASP A 185 22.33 2.73 -33.88
CA ASP A 185 23.49 3.23 -34.61
C ASP A 185 24.34 2.09 -35.23
N GLU A 186 24.33 0.89 -34.62
CA GLU A 186 25.00 -0.32 -35.18
C GLU A 186 24.24 -0.95 -36.37
N GLU A 187 22.93 -0.80 -36.46
CA GLU A 187 22.14 -1.32 -37.59
C GLU A 187 22.21 -0.41 -38.82
N GLU A 188 22.36 0.91 -38.63
CA GLU A 188 22.57 1.87 -39.73
C GLU A 188 24.02 1.87 -40.25
N GLY A 189 25.02 1.61 -39.41
CA GLY A 189 26.43 1.54 -39.81
C GLY A 189 26.84 0.27 -40.57
N ARG A 190 25.98 -0.75 -40.64
CA ARG A 190 26.26 -2.02 -41.36
C ARG A 190 25.69 -2.06 -42.79
N GLN A 191 24.98 -1.01 -43.20
CA GLN A 191 24.42 -0.85 -44.54
C GLN A 191 25.10 0.27 -45.35
N GLY A 192 26.18 0.87 -44.83
CA GLY A 192 27.01 1.86 -45.52
C GLY A 192 28.23 1.24 -46.16
#